data_AF-A0A5C0SGS5-F1
#
_entry.id   AF-A0A5C0SGS5-F1
#
_cell.length_a   1.000
_cell.length_b   1.000
_cell.length_c   1.000
_cell.angle_alpha   90.00
_cell.angle_beta   90.00
_cell.angle_gamma   90.00
#
_symmetry.space_group_name_H-M   'P 1'
#
loop_
_entity.id
_entity.type
_entity.pdbx_description
1 polymer ?
#
loop_
_entity_poly.entity_id
_entity_poly.type
_entity_poly.pdbx_seq_one_letter_code
_entity_poly.pdbx_strand_id
1 'polypeptide(L)' 'MDIGTVVFIDDVHSDLYMKHGEVIEIAADKARVMVVLRDKLNRNIVCITDKFDMDKLYEHKEVKKMA' A
#
# COMPACT_ATOMS: atom_id res chain seq x y z
N MET A 1 -9.92 0.80 -5.88
CA MET A 1 -8.68 0.14 -5.47
C MET A 1 -8.82 -1.34 -5.72
N ASP A 2 -7.90 -1.88 -6.50
CA ASP A 2 -7.86 -3.28 -6.89
C ASP A 2 -6.55 -3.91 -6.40
N ILE A 3 -6.50 -5.24 -6.38
CA ILE A 3 -5.24 -5.96 -6.13
C ILE A 3 -4.20 -5.52 -7.18
N GLY A 4 -2.98 -5.22 -6.74
CA GLY A 4 -1.90 -4.65 -7.54
C GLY A 4 -1.86 -3.13 -7.55
N THR A 5 -2.84 -2.44 -6.94
CA THR A 5 -2.81 -0.98 -6.83
C THR A 5 -1.73 -0.54 -5.85
N VAL A 6 -0.90 0.42 -6.26
CA VAL A 6 0.05 1.09 -5.35
C VAL A 6 -0.68 2.16 -4.56
N VAL A 7 -0.55 2.09 -3.24
CA VAL A 7 -1.24 2.95 -2.29
C VAL A 7 -0.25 3.62 -1.36
N PHE A 8 -0.56 4.84 -0.96
CA PHE A 8 0.08 5.56 0.13
C PHE A 8 -0.65 5.25 1.43
N ILE A 9 0.12 4.96 2.48
CA ILE A 9 -0.39 4.56 3.80
C ILE A 9 -0.40 5.77 4.74
N ASP A 10 -1.59 6.20 5.15
CA ASP A 10 -1.85 7.33 6.05
C ASP A 10 -2.41 6.86 7.40
N ASP A 11 -1.72 5.90 8.01
CA ASP A 11 -2.02 5.43 9.36
C ASP A 11 -0.88 5.77 10.33
N VAL A 12 -1.08 6.80 11.16
CA VAL A 12 -0.09 7.30 12.12
C VAL A 12 0.31 6.28 13.19
N HIS A 13 -0.46 5.22 13.38
CA HIS A 13 -0.18 4.17 14.35
C HIS A 13 0.64 3.01 13.76
N SER A 14 0.83 2.99 12.44
CA SER A 14 1.62 1.97 11.75
C SER A 14 3.06 2.40 11.55
N ASP A 15 4.00 1.46 11.68
CA ASP A 15 5.40 1.66 11.28
C ASP A 15 5.55 1.92 9.76
N LEU A 16 4.51 1.61 8.99
CA LEU A 16 4.42 1.86 7.55
C LEU A 16 3.80 3.23 7.22
N TYR A 17 3.54 4.07 8.22
CA TYR A 17 3.06 5.43 8.02
C TYR A 17 3.93 6.20 7.01
N MET A 18 3.28 6.88 6.07
CA MET A 18 3.88 7.62 4.96
C MET A 18 4.71 6.79 3.97
N LYS A 19 4.50 5.48 3.91
CA LYS A 19 5.12 4.60 2.91
C LYS A 19 4.16 4.27 1.77
N HIS A 20 4.72 3.74 0.70
CA HIS A 20 3.96 3.19 -0.41
C HIS A 20 4.01 1.66 -0.37
N GLY A 21 2.88 1.02 -0.61
CA GLY A 21 2.80 -0.43 -0.74
C GLY A 21 1.82 -0.83 -1.84
N GLU A 22 1.78 -2.11 -2.15
CA GLU A 22 0.93 -2.71 -3.17
C GLU A 22 -0.18 -3.53 -2.50
N VAL A 23 -1.43 -3.35 -2.92
CA VAL A 23 -2.55 -4.13 -2.40
C VAL A 23 -2.43 -5.58 -2.86
N ILE A 24 -2.44 -6.52 -1.92
CA ILE A 24 -2.35 -7.97 -2.21
C ILE A 24 -3.61 -8.75 -1.83
N GLU A 25 -4.46 -8.20 -0.96
CA GLU A 25 -5.73 -8.79 -0.58
C GLU A 25 -6.72 -7.70 -0.17
N ILE A 26 -8.00 -7.90 -0.48
CA ILE A 26 -9.11 -7.07 0.02
C ILE A 26 -10.06 -8.01 0.76
N ALA A 27 -10.34 -7.71 2.03
CA ALA A 27 -11.23 -8.53 2.85
C ALA A 27 -12.64 -8.57 2.26
N ALA A 28 -13.41 -9.62 2.57
CA ALA A 28 -14.78 -9.80 2.06
C ALA A 28 -15.72 -8.64 2.46
N ASP A 29 -15.46 -8.00 3.59
CA ASP A 29 -16.17 -6.82 4.08
C ASP A 29 -15.81 -5.51 3.36
N LYS A 30 -14.76 -5.54 2.52
CA LYS A 30 -14.19 -4.38 1.80
C LYS A 30 -13.72 -3.22 2.70
N ALA A 31 -13.68 -3.43 4.02
CA ALA A 31 -13.22 -2.44 4.97
C ALA A 31 -11.71 -2.52 5.18
N ARG A 32 -11.15 -3.73 5.07
CA ARG A 32 -9.73 -4.00 5.34
C ARG A 32 -9.00 -4.46 4.09
N VAL A 33 -7.78 -3.99 3.94
CA VAL A 33 -6.90 -4.23 2.80
C VAL A 33 -5.54 -4.65 3.30
N MET A 34 -5.01 -5.75 2.77
CA MET A 34 -3.64 -6.16 3.06
C MET A 34 -2.70 -5.56 2.01
N VAL A 35 -1.66 -4.88 2.49
CA VAL A 35 -0.69 -4.16 1.66
C VAL A 35 0.69 -4.77 1.87
N VAL A 36 1.42 -5.01 0.79
CA VAL A 36 2.83 -5.41 0.82
C VAL A 36 3.72 -4.23 0.47
N LEU A 37 4.72 -3.97 1.32
CA LEU A 37 5.80 -3.07 1.02
C LEU A 37 7.03 -3.89 0.60
N ARG A 38 7.55 -3.62 -0.59
CA ARG A 38 8.79 -4.22 -1.10
C ARG A 38 9.90 -3.19 -1.04
N ASP A 39 10.73 -3.25 -0.01
CA ASP A 39 11.92 -2.42 0.08
C ASP A 39 13.10 -3.11 -0.64
N LYS A 40 13.81 -2.33 -1.48
CA LYS A 40 14.99 -2.77 -2.23
C LYS A 40 16.29 -2.21 -1.63
N LEU A 41 16.26 -1.63 -0.44
CA LEU A 41 17.47 -1.20 0.24
C LEU A 41 18.33 -2.41 0.63
N ASN A 42 19.56 -2.44 0.10
CA ASN A 42 20.66 -3.35 0.48
C ASN A 42 20.59 -4.82 0.01
N ARG A 43 20.26 -5.08 -1.27
CA ARG A 43 20.32 -6.41 -1.94
C ARG A 43 19.44 -7.52 -1.34
N ASN A 44 18.87 -7.31 -0.15
CA ASN A 44 17.88 -8.16 0.47
C ASN A 44 16.50 -7.54 0.23
N ILE A 45 15.61 -8.32 -0.38
CA ILE A 45 14.22 -7.91 -0.53
C ILE A 45 13.54 -8.14 0.82
N VAL A 46 13.19 -7.06 1.51
CA VAL A 46 12.35 -7.13 2.70
C VAL A 46 10.91 -6.95 2.23
N CYS A 47 10.08 -7.98 2.46
CA CYS A 47 8.64 -7.92 2.23
C CYS A 47 7.95 -7.78 3.58
N ILE A 48 7.33 -6.62 3.81
CA ILE A 48 6.50 -6.37 4.99
C ILE A 48 5.05 -6.37 4.53
N THR A 49 4.20 -7.14 5.18
CA THR A 49 2.75 -7.17 4.90
C THR A 49 1.99 -6.75 6.13
N ASP A 50 1.03 -5.84 5.98
CA ASP A 50 0.17 -5.39 7.07
C ASP A 50 -1.25 -5.11 6.56
N LYS A 51 -2.22 -5.05 7.48
CA LYS A 51 -3.64 -4.82 7.19
C LYS A 51 -4.04 -3.41 7.60
N PHE A 52 -4.66 -2.71 6.68
CA PHE A 52 -5.11 -1.34 6.85
C PHE A 52 -6.60 -1.22 6.59
N ASP A 53 -7.24 -0.28 7.27
CA ASP A 53 -8.57 0.15 6.88
C ASP A 53 -8.51 0.96 5.58
N MET A 54 -9.53 0.81 4.75
CA MET A 54 -9.60 1.40 3.41
C MET A 54 -9.49 2.94 3.42
N ASP A 55 -9.95 3.60 4.49
CA ASP A 55 -9.88 5.06 4.66
C ASP A 55 -8.47 5.56 4.96
N LYS A 56 -7.54 4.66 5.33
CA LYS A 56 -6.12 4.96 5.55
C LYS A 56 -5.26 4.81 4.30
N LEU A 57 -5.85 4.40 3.18
CA LEU A 57 -5.13 4.10 1.95
C LEU A 57 -5.53 5.04 0.82
N TYR A 58 -4.54 5.70 0.23
CA TYR A 58 -4.74 6.61 -0.90
C TYR A 58 -4.08 6.05 -2.16
N GLU A 59 -4.84 5.89 -3.23
CA GLU A 59 -4.30 5.41 -4.50
C GLU A 59 -3.25 6.39 -5.06
N HIS A 60 -2.05 5.89 -5.35
CA HIS A 60 -1.04 6.66 -6.04
C HIS A 60 -1.36 6.70 -7.54
N LYS A 61 -2.15 7.69 -7.98
CA LYS A 61 -2.41 7.91 -9.40
C LYS A 61 -1.20 8.59 -10.03
N GLU A 62 -0.43 7.86 -10.83
CA GLU A 62 0.53 8.48 -11.73
C GLU A 62 -0.23 9.44 -12.66
N VAL A 63 -0.04 10.75 -12.44
CA VAL A 63 -0.48 11.74 -13.41
C VAL A 63 0.41 11.56 -14.63
N LYS A 64 -0.07 10.79 -15.63
CA LYS A 64 0.57 10.74 -16.93
C LYS A 64 0.63 12.18 -17.46
N LYS A 65 1.83 12.78 -17.46
CA LYS A 65 2.07 14.01 -18.20
C LYS A 65 1.73 13.72 -19.66
N MET A 66 0.65 14.32 -20.16
CA MET A 66 0.40 14.35 -21.59
C MET A 66 1.53 15.15 -22.22
N ALA A 67 2.31 14.48 -23.08
CA ALA A 67 3.36 15.08 -23.88
C ALA A 67 2.75 15.90 -25.03
#